data_AF-F4L4T2-F1
#
_entry.id   AF-F4L4T2-F1
#
_cell.length_a   1.000
_cell.length_b   1.000
_cell.length_c   1.000
_cell.angle_alpha   90.00
_cell.angle_beta   90.00
_cell.angle_gamma   90.00
#
_symmetry.space_group_name_H-M   'P 1'
#
loop_
_entity.id
_entity.type
_entity.pdbx_description
1 polymer ?
#
loop_
_entity_poly.entity_id
_entity_poly.type
_entity_poly.pdbx_seq_one_letter_code
_entity_poly.pdbx_strand_id
1 'polypeptide(L)'
;MSTKLLASALLITSLWVLGSNSLIAEQQAASKVVPDGDKEKSLAAFQSILKVLKSPRCMNCHPSGDVPRQGDDQHLHRMGVSRGKTDQGGLVQKCETCHHHENNLYANVPGAPHWGLAPRSMGWQGLSDLELGKALVDKNKNGGRSPQDLVKHMGQDSLVLWAWNPGPGRTPPPVPLPEFRAALNEWLTNGAHIPQ
;
A
#
# COMPACT_ATOMS: atom_id res chain seq x y z
N MET A 1 -0.37 68.48 -70.14
CA MET A 1 -1.63 67.92 -69.58
C MET A 1 -1.21 66.92 -68.53
N SER A 2 -1.36 67.27 -67.24
CA SER A 2 -2.33 66.64 -66.30
C SER A 2 -2.14 65.12 -66.22
N THR A 3 -1.89 64.46 -65.09
CA THR A 3 -2.25 64.76 -63.70
C THR A 3 -1.66 63.65 -62.81
N LYS A 4 -1.15 64.03 -61.62
CA LYS A 4 -1.42 63.47 -60.27
C LYS A 4 -1.41 61.93 -60.07
N LEU A 5 -0.57 61.39 -59.17
CA LEU A 5 -0.87 60.84 -57.81
C LEU A 5 0.02 59.58 -57.67
N LEU A 6 0.60 59.12 -56.56
CA LEU A 6 0.37 59.25 -55.12
C LEU A 6 1.70 58.95 -54.39
N ALA A 7 1.93 59.68 -53.31
CA ALA A 7 2.90 59.34 -52.27
C ALA A 7 2.43 58.13 -51.45
N SER A 8 3.37 57.32 -50.95
CA SER A 8 3.26 56.50 -49.73
C SER A 8 4.66 55.94 -49.42
N ALA A 9 5.43 56.58 -48.55
CA ALA A 9 5.41 56.48 -47.08
C ALA A 9 6.44 55.44 -46.58
N LEU A 10 7.40 55.96 -45.81
CA LEU A 10 8.54 55.31 -45.18
C LEU A 10 8.16 54.02 -44.42
N LEU A 11 8.93 52.95 -44.61
CA LEU A 11 9.07 51.87 -43.64
C LEU A 11 10.20 52.22 -42.67
N ILE A 12 9.82 52.70 -41.48
CA ILE A 12 10.69 52.83 -40.32
C ILE A 12 10.72 51.48 -39.62
N THR A 13 11.83 50.76 -39.67
CA THR A 13 12.09 49.60 -38.82
C THR A 13 12.93 50.02 -37.61
N SER A 14 12.27 50.52 -36.57
CA SER A 14 12.87 50.66 -35.24
C SER A 14 12.31 49.57 -34.33
N LEU A 15 13.08 48.49 -34.18
CA LEU A 15 12.83 47.45 -33.20
C LEU A 15 13.06 48.04 -31.80
N TRP A 16 12.00 48.07 -31.01
CA TRP A 16 12.05 48.38 -29.59
C TRP A 16 12.70 47.21 -28.83
N VAL A 17 13.82 47.47 -28.15
CA VAL A 17 14.29 46.62 -27.04
C VAL A 17 14.10 47.43 -25.77
N LEU A 18 12.90 47.35 -25.21
CA LEU A 18 12.64 47.75 -23.83
C LEU A 18 12.84 46.53 -22.95
N GLY A 19 13.74 46.68 -21.97
CA GLY A 19 14.08 45.66 -21.01
C GLY A 19 12.88 45.24 -20.15
N SER A 20 12.79 43.94 -19.92
CA SER A 20 11.92 43.34 -18.91
C SER A 20 12.82 42.70 -17.87
N ASN A 21 13.20 43.48 -16.87
CA ASN A 21 13.98 43.04 -15.72
C ASN A 21 13.07 42.33 -14.67
N SER A 22 12.25 41.38 -15.13
CA SER A 22 11.18 40.78 -14.31
C SER A 22 11.10 39.25 -14.46
N LEU A 23 12.23 38.56 -14.58
CA LEU A 23 12.27 37.09 -14.67
C LEU A 23 13.06 36.41 -13.54
N ILE A 24 13.36 37.11 -12.43
CA ILE A 24 14.03 36.51 -11.25
C ILE A 24 13.17 36.66 -9.97
N ALA A 25 11.84 36.69 -10.09
CA ALA A 25 10.96 36.86 -8.92
C ALA A 25 9.91 35.75 -8.72
N GLU A 26 10.02 34.60 -9.38
CA GLU A 26 8.97 33.58 -9.32
C GLU A 26 9.51 32.14 -9.31
N GLN A 27 10.56 31.88 -8.51
CA GLN A 27 11.03 30.52 -8.27
C GLN A 27 11.41 30.26 -6.80
N GLN A 28 10.65 30.85 -5.88
CA GLN A 28 10.63 30.49 -4.47
C GLN A 28 9.18 30.35 -3.97
N ALA A 29 8.37 29.58 -4.70
CA ALA A 29 7.29 28.86 -4.07
C ALA A 29 7.94 27.73 -3.26
N ALA A 30 8.19 28.01 -1.98
CA ALA A 30 8.71 27.05 -1.02
C ALA A 30 7.89 25.76 -1.08
N SER A 31 8.45 24.73 -1.70
CA SER A 31 8.11 23.36 -1.37
C SER A 31 8.37 23.23 0.12
N LYS A 32 7.32 23.08 0.92
CA LYS A 32 7.45 22.55 2.28
C LYS A 32 8.03 21.15 2.11
N VAL A 33 9.36 21.05 2.16
CA VAL A 33 10.06 19.82 2.46
C VAL A 33 9.51 19.42 3.83
N VAL A 34 8.58 18.45 3.83
CA VAL A 34 8.33 17.68 5.05
C VAL A 34 9.70 17.12 5.39
N PRO A 35 10.30 17.45 6.55
CA PRO A 35 11.58 16.87 6.92
C PRO A 35 11.43 15.35 6.76
N ASP A 36 12.39 14.69 6.10
CA ASP A 36 12.56 13.25 6.31
C ASP A 36 12.47 13.06 7.83
N GLY A 37 11.43 12.36 8.29
CA GLY A 37 11.13 12.33 9.71
C GLY A 37 12.24 11.65 10.50
N ASP A 38 11.98 11.33 11.75
CA ASP A 38 12.97 10.63 12.56
C ASP A 38 13.20 9.20 12.00
N LYS A 39 14.28 9.02 11.24
CA LYS A 39 14.63 7.77 10.58
C LYS A 39 14.77 6.62 11.57
N GLU A 40 15.34 6.86 12.74
CA GLU A 40 15.54 5.83 13.76
C GLU A 40 14.19 5.38 14.32
N LYS A 41 13.28 6.32 14.62
CA LYS A 41 11.91 5.99 15.03
C LYS A 41 11.14 5.25 13.93
N SER A 42 11.28 5.68 12.68
CA SER A 42 10.63 5.03 11.54
C SER A 42 11.06 3.57 11.41
N LEU A 43 12.37 3.30 11.48
CA LEU A 43 12.91 1.94 11.39
C LEU A 43 12.53 1.08 12.61
N ALA A 44 12.54 1.64 13.82
CA ALA A 44 12.11 0.94 15.03
C ALA A 44 10.63 0.56 14.94
N ALA A 45 9.77 1.46 14.48
CA ALA A 45 8.36 1.18 14.22
C ALA A 45 8.19 0.10 13.15
N PHE A 46 8.98 0.16 12.07
CA PHE A 46 8.97 -0.84 11.01
C PHE A 46 9.35 -2.24 11.49
N GLN A 47 10.27 -2.38 12.44
CA GLN A 47 10.59 -3.68 13.04
C GLN A 47 9.37 -4.32 13.75
N SER A 48 8.57 -3.51 14.45
CA SER A 48 7.31 -4.00 15.06
C SER A 48 6.28 -4.40 13.99
N ILE A 49 6.20 -3.65 12.89
CA ILE A 49 5.34 -3.99 11.74
C ILE A 49 5.79 -5.34 11.14
N LEU A 50 7.08 -5.52 10.90
CA LEU A 50 7.64 -6.76 10.32
C LEU A 50 7.27 -8.00 11.15
N LYS A 51 7.32 -7.92 12.48
CA LYS A 51 6.91 -9.03 13.37
C LYS A 51 5.47 -9.47 13.11
N VAL A 52 4.56 -8.52 12.85
CA VAL A 52 3.16 -8.81 12.52
C VAL A 52 3.04 -9.39 11.11
N LEU A 53 3.62 -8.71 10.11
CA LEU A 53 3.47 -9.11 8.71
C LEU A 53 4.10 -10.48 8.42
N LYS A 54 5.17 -10.85 9.14
CA LYS A 54 5.82 -12.16 9.04
C LYS A 54 5.13 -13.24 9.87
N SER A 55 4.14 -12.91 10.69
CA SER A 55 3.38 -13.91 11.44
C SER A 55 2.55 -14.80 10.48
N PRO A 56 2.21 -16.03 10.89
CA PRO A 56 1.30 -16.88 10.12
C PRO A 56 -0.04 -16.23 9.79
N ARG A 57 -0.52 -15.28 10.61
CA ARG A 57 -1.80 -14.61 10.38
C ARG A 57 -1.81 -13.74 9.13
N CYS A 58 -0.70 -13.07 8.84
CA CYS A 58 -0.55 -12.28 7.62
C CYS A 58 -0.04 -13.12 6.45
N MET A 59 1.00 -13.92 6.68
CA MET A 59 1.65 -14.71 5.62
C MET A 59 0.73 -15.75 4.97
N ASN A 60 -0.27 -16.24 5.70
CA ASN A 60 -1.25 -17.17 5.12
C ASN A 60 -2.18 -16.53 4.08
N CYS A 61 -2.43 -15.23 4.22
CA CYS A 61 -3.24 -14.42 3.30
C CYS A 61 -2.40 -13.80 2.17
N HIS A 62 -1.07 -13.78 2.33
CA HIS A 62 -0.11 -13.24 1.37
C HIS A 62 0.82 -14.32 0.76
N PRO A 63 0.30 -15.47 0.28
CA PRO A 63 1.14 -16.47 -0.34
C PRO A 63 1.65 -15.98 -1.70
N SER A 64 2.88 -16.33 -2.04
CA SER A 64 3.46 -16.04 -3.37
C SER A 64 2.84 -16.91 -4.48
N GLY A 65 2.20 -18.01 -4.10
CA GLY A 65 1.48 -18.93 -4.99
C GLY A 65 -0.03 -18.66 -5.10
N ASP A 66 -0.73 -19.61 -5.71
CA ASP A 66 -2.21 -19.59 -5.86
C ASP A 66 -2.95 -20.33 -4.75
N VAL A 67 -2.25 -21.03 -3.86
CA VAL A 67 -2.90 -21.81 -2.80
C VAL A 67 -2.73 -21.06 -1.47
N PRO A 68 -3.83 -20.75 -0.75
CA PRO A 68 -3.75 -20.18 0.59
C PRO A 68 -3.02 -21.11 1.54
N ARG A 69 -2.42 -20.56 2.60
CA ARG A 69 -1.85 -21.35 3.69
C ARG A 69 -2.78 -21.36 4.90
N GLN A 70 -2.62 -22.35 5.75
CA GLN A 70 -3.50 -22.63 6.87
C GLN A 70 -2.66 -22.95 8.11
N GLY A 71 -3.20 -22.61 9.29
CA GLY A 71 -2.56 -22.90 10.57
C GLY A 71 -1.33 -22.05 10.87
N ASP A 72 -0.73 -22.29 12.03
CA ASP A 72 0.50 -21.61 12.46
C ASP A 72 1.75 -22.24 11.85
N ASP A 73 1.65 -23.49 11.40
CA ASP A 73 2.65 -24.23 10.61
C ASP A 73 2.62 -23.87 9.10
N GLN A 74 1.62 -23.07 8.68
CA GLN A 74 1.51 -22.52 7.32
C GLN A 74 1.51 -23.58 6.21
N HIS A 75 0.95 -24.76 6.48
CA HIS A 75 0.75 -25.77 5.45
C HIS A 75 -0.25 -25.27 4.39
N LEU A 76 -0.27 -25.92 3.21
CA LEU A 76 -1.25 -25.58 2.18
C LEU A 76 -2.68 -25.86 2.66
N HIS A 77 -3.62 -25.01 2.29
CA HIS A 77 -5.02 -25.16 2.69
C HIS A 77 -5.59 -26.53 2.27
N ARG A 78 -6.11 -27.28 3.25
CA ARG A 78 -6.40 -28.71 3.09
C ARG A 78 -7.54 -29.04 2.12
N MET A 79 -8.41 -28.07 1.86
CA MET A 79 -9.58 -28.27 0.98
C MET A 79 -9.28 -28.13 -0.52
N GLY A 80 -8.01 -28.02 -0.92
CA GLY A 80 -7.65 -27.95 -2.35
C GLY A 80 -8.15 -26.70 -3.07
N VAL A 81 -8.46 -25.63 -2.33
CA VAL A 81 -8.91 -24.35 -2.88
C VAL A 81 -7.77 -23.60 -3.55
N SER A 82 -8.10 -22.72 -4.49
CA SER A 82 -7.15 -21.83 -5.16
C SER A 82 -7.63 -20.38 -5.13
N ARG A 83 -6.70 -19.44 -5.31
CA ARG A 83 -6.88 -17.98 -5.33
C ARG A 83 -7.99 -17.53 -6.28
N GLY A 84 -8.03 -18.09 -7.48
CA GLY A 84 -8.90 -17.62 -8.56
C GLY A 84 -8.53 -16.24 -9.10
N LYS A 85 -9.32 -15.72 -10.03
CA LYS A 85 -9.04 -14.44 -10.71
C LYS A 85 -9.29 -13.20 -9.84
N THR A 86 -10.12 -13.33 -8.81
CA THR A 86 -10.54 -12.24 -7.92
C THR A 86 -10.02 -12.42 -6.50
N ASP A 87 -9.07 -13.33 -6.29
CA ASP A 87 -8.51 -13.67 -4.98
C ASP A 87 -9.50 -14.28 -3.96
N GLN A 88 -10.75 -14.53 -4.37
CA GLN A 88 -11.87 -15.00 -3.53
C GLN A 88 -12.29 -16.45 -3.84
N GLY A 89 -11.38 -17.24 -4.40
CA GLY A 89 -11.65 -18.64 -4.75
C GLY A 89 -11.73 -18.87 -6.25
N GLY A 90 -11.53 -20.13 -6.64
CA GLY A 90 -11.56 -20.60 -8.03
C GLY A 90 -12.91 -20.42 -8.72
N LEU A 91 -13.03 -20.97 -9.93
CA LEU A 91 -14.27 -20.87 -10.72
C LEU A 91 -15.45 -21.60 -10.05
N VAL A 92 -15.20 -22.80 -9.52
CA VAL A 92 -16.23 -23.70 -8.98
C VAL A 92 -16.42 -23.52 -7.47
N GLN A 93 -15.35 -23.23 -6.74
CA GLN A 93 -15.37 -23.14 -5.28
C GLN A 93 -14.92 -21.76 -4.82
N LYS A 94 -15.85 -21.00 -4.24
CA LYS A 94 -15.58 -19.67 -3.65
C LYS A 94 -15.24 -19.80 -2.18
N CYS A 95 -14.43 -18.87 -1.68
CA CYS A 95 -14.05 -18.83 -0.27
C CYS A 95 -15.27 -18.73 0.65
N GLU A 96 -16.26 -17.91 0.25
CA GLU A 96 -17.49 -17.64 1.01
C GLU A 96 -18.42 -18.85 1.18
N THR A 97 -18.21 -19.92 0.39
CA THR A 97 -18.94 -21.18 0.57
C THR A 97 -18.69 -21.80 1.94
N CYS A 98 -17.52 -21.54 2.54
CA CYS A 98 -17.18 -22.03 3.89
C CYS A 98 -16.88 -20.89 4.86
N HIS A 99 -16.22 -19.83 4.40
CA HIS A 99 -15.83 -18.69 5.23
C HIS A 99 -16.93 -17.65 5.25
N HIS A 100 -17.66 -17.58 6.36
CA HIS A 100 -18.74 -16.60 6.56
C HIS A 100 -18.21 -15.34 7.26
N HIS A 101 -19.14 -14.51 7.77
CA HIS A 101 -18.82 -13.20 8.34
C HIS A 101 -18.17 -13.26 9.73
N GLU A 102 -18.18 -14.43 10.37
CA GLU A 102 -17.62 -14.66 11.70
C GLU A 102 -17.06 -16.08 11.83
N ASN A 103 -16.23 -16.29 12.85
CA ASN A 103 -15.67 -17.60 13.16
C ASN A 103 -16.79 -18.63 13.44
N ASN A 104 -16.82 -19.71 12.67
CA ASN A 104 -17.65 -20.86 12.98
C ASN A 104 -16.92 -21.75 14.00
N LEU A 105 -17.31 -21.65 15.27
CA LEU A 105 -16.67 -22.39 16.37
C LEU A 105 -16.92 -23.90 16.31
N TYR A 106 -18.05 -24.34 15.74
CA TYR A 106 -18.39 -25.76 15.63
C TYR A 106 -17.53 -26.48 14.58
N ALA A 107 -17.37 -25.87 13.41
CA ALA A 107 -16.56 -26.43 12.32
C ALA A 107 -15.08 -25.99 12.38
N ASN A 108 -14.74 -25.11 13.32
CA ASN A 108 -13.45 -24.41 13.41
C ASN A 108 -13.02 -23.75 12.09
N VAL A 109 -13.98 -23.18 11.35
CA VAL A 109 -13.74 -22.44 10.11
C VAL A 109 -13.65 -20.95 10.43
N PRO A 110 -12.58 -20.26 10.04
CA PRO A 110 -12.46 -18.83 10.31
C PRO A 110 -13.44 -18.03 9.46
N GLY A 111 -13.83 -16.85 9.93
CA GLY A 111 -14.73 -15.99 9.18
C GLY A 111 -14.60 -14.52 9.52
N ALA A 112 -14.78 -13.71 8.48
CA ALA A 112 -14.82 -12.26 8.46
C ALA A 112 -15.49 -11.82 7.14
N PRO A 113 -16.01 -10.59 7.05
CA PRO A 113 -16.52 -10.05 5.79
C PRO A 113 -15.47 -10.14 4.66
N HIS A 114 -15.95 -10.25 3.41
CA HIS A 114 -15.13 -10.20 2.18
C HIS A 114 -13.90 -11.12 2.14
N TRP A 115 -14.01 -12.32 2.74
CA TRP A 115 -12.92 -13.29 2.85
C TRP A 115 -12.21 -13.60 1.51
N GLY A 116 -10.88 -13.46 1.48
CA GLY A 116 -10.07 -13.64 0.30
C GLY A 116 -8.57 -13.53 0.57
N LEU A 117 -7.77 -13.79 -0.46
CA LEU A 117 -6.32 -13.58 -0.43
C LEU A 117 -5.96 -12.13 -0.77
N ALA A 118 -4.82 -11.67 -0.30
CA ALA A 118 -4.23 -10.44 -0.82
C ALA A 118 -3.84 -10.64 -2.29
N PRO A 119 -4.00 -9.65 -3.19
CA PRO A 119 -3.64 -9.77 -4.60
C PRO A 119 -2.26 -10.38 -4.84
N ARG A 120 -2.08 -11.07 -5.97
CA ARG A 120 -0.81 -11.77 -6.28
C ARG A 120 0.43 -10.85 -6.23
N SER A 121 0.27 -9.57 -6.55
CA SER A 121 1.36 -8.57 -6.45
C SER A 121 1.82 -8.32 -5.01
N MET A 122 1.01 -8.68 -4.02
CA MET A 122 1.26 -8.58 -2.57
C MET A 122 1.71 -9.92 -1.97
N GLY A 123 2.22 -10.87 -2.75
CA GLY A 123 2.81 -12.10 -2.22
C GLY A 123 4.09 -11.81 -1.44
N TRP A 124 4.11 -12.17 -0.15
CA TRP A 124 5.21 -11.83 0.76
C TRP A 124 6.05 -13.04 1.19
N GLN A 125 5.57 -14.25 0.92
CA GLN A 125 6.29 -15.44 1.30
C GLN A 125 7.67 -15.49 0.61
N GLY A 126 8.70 -15.67 1.44
CA GLY A 126 10.09 -15.80 1.00
C GLY A 126 10.83 -14.47 0.83
N LEU A 127 10.15 -13.33 1.00
CA LEU A 127 10.80 -12.03 0.96
C LEU A 127 11.66 -11.81 2.22
N SER A 128 12.84 -11.24 2.02
CA SER A 128 13.64 -10.63 3.09
C SER A 128 12.93 -9.41 3.69
N ASP A 129 13.43 -8.90 4.83
CA ASP A 129 12.88 -7.69 5.45
C ASP A 129 12.97 -6.46 4.53
N LEU A 130 14.08 -6.34 3.80
CA LEU A 130 14.28 -5.29 2.79
C LEU A 130 13.26 -5.41 1.65
N GLU A 131 13.08 -6.61 1.10
CA GLU A 131 12.15 -6.82 -0.02
C GLU A 131 10.70 -6.63 0.39
N LEU A 132 10.31 -7.08 1.59
CA LEU A 132 8.99 -6.83 2.14
C LEU A 132 8.76 -5.33 2.37
N GLY A 133 9.75 -4.62 2.92
CA GLY A 133 9.71 -3.16 3.04
C GLY A 133 9.51 -2.46 1.70
N LYS A 134 10.29 -2.82 0.68
CA LYS A 134 10.15 -2.30 -0.68
C LYS A 134 8.75 -2.57 -1.24
N ALA A 135 8.21 -3.78 -1.05
CA ALA A 135 6.88 -4.15 -1.53
C ALA A 135 5.75 -3.32 -0.89
N LEU A 136 5.90 -2.90 0.37
CA LEU A 136 4.89 -2.09 1.05
C LEU A 136 4.83 -0.64 0.55
N VAL A 137 5.98 -0.06 0.21
CA VAL A 137 6.06 1.33 -0.28
C VAL A 137 5.87 1.44 -1.80
N ASP A 138 6.05 0.36 -2.55
CA ASP A 138 5.77 0.31 -3.99
C ASP A 138 4.26 0.10 -4.25
N LYS A 139 3.62 1.11 -4.87
CA LYS A 139 2.19 1.06 -5.22
C LYS A 139 1.81 -0.10 -6.14
N ASN A 140 2.73 -0.60 -6.95
CA ASN A 140 2.48 -1.75 -7.81
C ASN A 140 2.47 -3.08 -7.04
N LYS A 141 3.02 -3.09 -5.82
CA LYS A 141 3.20 -4.27 -4.97
C LYS A 141 2.38 -4.22 -3.68
N ASN A 142 1.84 -3.07 -3.31
CA ASN A 142 0.99 -2.87 -2.12
C ASN A 142 -0.52 -2.82 -2.42
N GLY A 143 -0.90 -3.10 -3.67
CA GLY A 143 -2.29 -3.02 -4.15
C GLY A 143 -2.78 -1.59 -4.43
N GLY A 144 -1.88 -0.70 -4.85
CA GLY A 144 -2.20 0.68 -5.22
C GLY A 144 -2.48 1.61 -4.03
N ARG A 145 -2.17 1.18 -2.81
CA ARG A 145 -2.54 1.89 -1.58
C ARG A 145 -1.63 3.09 -1.34
N SER A 146 -2.26 4.19 -0.93
CA SER A 146 -1.55 5.31 -0.29
C SER A 146 -1.10 4.95 1.13
N PRO A 147 -0.21 5.73 1.77
CA PRO A 147 0.11 5.57 3.19
C PRO A 147 -1.13 5.47 4.09
N GLN A 148 -2.10 6.36 3.90
CA GLN A 148 -3.33 6.36 4.70
C GLN A 148 -4.19 5.12 4.44
N ASP A 149 -4.24 4.64 3.20
CA ASP A 149 -4.98 3.42 2.85
C ASP A 149 -4.28 2.16 3.38
N LEU A 150 -2.95 2.17 3.53
CA LEU A 150 -2.23 1.10 4.23
C LEU A 150 -2.64 1.04 5.71
N VAL A 151 -2.71 2.17 6.41
CA VAL A 151 -3.17 2.22 7.81
C VAL A 151 -4.61 1.72 7.94
N LYS A 152 -5.50 2.17 7.04
CA LYS A 152 -6.90 1.69 7.03
C LYS A 152 -6.97 0.19 6.79
N HIS A 153 -6.27 -0.30 5.76
CA HIS A 153 -6.29 -1.72 5.43
C HIS A 153 -5.72 -2.57 6.58
N MET A 154 -4.53 -2.25 7.08
CA MET A 154 -3.86 -3.07 8.09
C MET A 154 -4.45 -2.91 9.49
N GLY A 155 -4.99 -1.73 9.80
CA GLY A 155 -5.44 -1.38 11.13
C GLY A 155 -6.96 -1.35 11.32
N GLN A 156 -7.77 -1.42 10.27
CA GLN A 156 -9.23 -1.18 10.38
C GLN A 156 -10.08 -2.18 9.57
N ASP A 157 -9.54 -2.77 8.50
CA ASP A 157 -10.27 -3.74 7.68
C ASP A 157 -10.68 -4.98 8.48
N SER A 158 -11.96 -5.35 8.45
CA SER A 158 -12.49 -6.44 9.27
C SER A 158 -11.88 -7.81 8.96
N LEU A 159 -11.53 -8.08 7.70
CA LEU A 159 -10.82 -9.32 7.33
C LEU A 159 -9.41 -9.34 7.90
N VAL A 160 -8.71 -8.21 7.87
CA VAL A 160 -7.36 -8.13 8.45
C VAL A 160 -7.40 -8.21 9.97
N LEU A 161 -8.36 -7.53 10.61
CA LEU A 161 -8.52 -7.50 12.06
C LEU A 161 -8.87 -8.86 12.66
N TRP A 162 -9.42 -9.79 11.88
CA TRP A 162 -9.59 -11.19 12.27
C TRP A 162 -8.29 -11.83 12.80
N ALA A 163 -7.12 -11.38 12.32
CA ALA A 163 -5.83 -11.89 12.77
C ALA A 163 -5.65 -11.85 14.30
N TRP A 164 -6.21 -10.84 14.99
CA TRP A 164 -6.11 -10.69 16.45
C TRP A 164 -7.22 -11.42 17.22
N ASN A 165 -8.24 -11.93 16.53
CA ASN A 165 -9.26 -12.81 17.11
C ASN A 165 -9.51 -14.03 16.19
N PRO A 166 -8.49 -14.91 16.01
CA PRO A 166 -8.50 -15.92 14.95
C PRO A 166 -9.38 -17.16 15.28
N GLY A 167 -10.09 -17.13 16.41
CA GLY A 167 -10.82 -18.27 16.92
C GLY A 167 -9.91 -19.33 17.58
N PRO A 168 -10.47 -20.49 17.97
CA PRO A 168 -9.77 -21.48 18.78
C PRO A 168 -8.55 -22.11 18.08
N GLY A 169 -7.48 -22.33 18.84
CA GLY A 169 -6.30 -23.08 18.39
C GLY A 169 -5.42 -22.36 17.37
N ARG A 170 -5.55 -21.04 17.22
CA ARG A 170 -4.71 -20.21 16.35
C ARG A 170 -4.06 -19.09 17.15
N THR A 171 -2.78 -18.85 16.91
CA THR A 171 -2.04 -17.81 17.60
C THR A 171 -2.25 -16.44 16.93
N PRO A 172 -2.60 -15.37 17.67
CA PRO A 172 -2.63 -14.00 17.11
C PRO A 172 -1.22 -13.49 16.78
N PRO A 173 -1.07 -12.38 16.04
CA PRO A 173 0.23 -11.76 15.83
C PRO A 173 0.91 -11.40 17.16
N PRO A 174 2.26 -11.41 17.22
CA PRO A 174 3.00 -11.18 18.47
C PRO A 174 2.91 -9.74 19.00
N VAL A 175 2.44 -8.78 18.19
CA VAL A 175 2.24 -7.38 18.59
C VAL A 175 0.75 -7.11 18.74
N PRO A 176 0.29 -6.59 19.90
CA PRO A 176 -1.11 -6.21 20.11
C PRO A 176 -1.60 -5.18 19.08
N LEU A 177 -2.88 -5.25 18.72
CA LEU A 177 -3.48 -4.38 17.68
C LEU A 177 -3.29 -2.87 17.95
N PRO A 178 -3.48 -2.34 19.18
CA PRO A 178 -3.23 -0.92 19.45
C PRO A 178 -1.78 -0.51 19.18
N GLU A 179 -0.81 -1.35 19.56
CA GLU A 179 0.62 -1.10 19.33
C GLU A 179 0.98 -1.20 17.85
N PHE A 180 0.39 -2.16 17.13
CA PHE A 180 0.58 -2.29 15.69
C PHE A 180 0.04 -1.05 14.94
N ARG A 181 -1.14 -0.55 15.32
CA ARG A 181 -1.69 0.70 14.78
C ARG A 181 -0.78 1.90 15.08
N ALA A 182 -0.25 1.99 16.29
CA ALA A 182 0.69 3.04 16.66
C ALA A 182 1.97 2.97 15.82
N ALA A 183 2.53 1.77 15.64
CA ALA A 183 3.72 1.55 14.82
C ALA A 183 3.49 1.91 13.34
N LEU A 184 2.34 1.57 12.76
CA LEU A 184 1.98 1.99 11.40
C LEU A 184 1.98 3.50 11.23
N ASN A 185 1.37 4.23 12.18
CA ASN A 185 1.35 5.69 12.15
C ASN A 185 2.75 6.28 12.33
N GLU A 186 3.51 5.81 13.33
CA GLU A 186 4.88 6.28 13.60
C GLU A 186 5.79 6.07 12.38
N TRP A 187 5.72 4.88 11.76
CA TRP A 187 6.50 4.56 10.56
C TRP A 187 6.21 5.53 9.42
N LEU A 188 4.92 5.75 9.09
CA LEU A 188 4.51 6.58 7.97
C LEU A 188 4.71 8.08 8.22
N THR A 189 4.44 8.57 9.43
CA THR A 189 4.67 9.97 9.80
C THR A 189 6.15 10.33 9.77
N ASN A 190 7.04 9.36 10.01
CA ASN A 190 8.47 9.54 9.92
C ASN A 190 9.08 9.09 8.58
N GLY A 191 8.35 9.22 7.47
CA GLY A 191 8.92 9.04 6.12
C GLY A 191 8.95 7.59 5.59
N ALA A 192 8.32 6.65 6.30
CA ALA A 192 8.18 5.25 5.88
C ALA A 192 9.52 4.56 5.54
N HIS A 193 10.58 4.85 6.30
CA HIS A 193 11.89 4.25 6.07
C HIS A 193 11.85 2.73 6.25
N ILE A 194 12.61 2.04 5.42
CA ILE A 194 12.76 0.58 5.44
C ILE A 194 14.23 0.22 5.67
N PRO A 195 14.55 -1.01 6.12
CA PRO A 195 15.93 -1.49 6.23
C PRO A 195 16.68 -1.32 4.90
N GLN A 196 18.01 -1.23 4.94
CA GLN A 196 18.87 -1.17 3.76
C GLN A 196 19.57 -2.51 3.54
#